data_AF-A0A371CLH7-F1
#
_entry.id   AF-A0A371CLH7-F1
#
_cell.length_a   1.000
_cell.length_b   1.000
_cell.length_c   1.000
_cell.angle_alpha   90.00
_cell.angle_beta   90.00
_cell.angle_gamma   90.00
#
_symmetry.space_group_name_H-M   'P 1'
#
loop_
_entity.id
_entity.type
_entity.pdbx_description
1 polymer ?
#
loop_
_entity_poly.entity_id
_entity_poly.type
_entity_poly.pdbx_seq_one_letter_code
_entity_poly.pdbx_strand_id
1 'polypeptide(L)'
;LSGELRFRLTASRNPASFPFGLDLMTKRGVPWSVPLPVVAGNRSFAPIRHILTTVDATVPQQVMDIARNHHQKSHSGDVAGTRHLYAFFQPFDLALDRNYVAFAFVGKESIAYTTLQHIASFQTRRNGEAPQLYTPFSGTVLCCFEPSSLPEHSGKRVALIRVLRALAWDPIRPNPSYNGPPVPPELCPQEGQLLMTRRFWKSQAWARDVDKHSSKLENRAKALGTLFDNAREYGSST
;
A
#
# COMPACT_ATOMS: atom_id res chain seq x y z
N LEU A 1 -7.43 12.03 -8.56
CA LEU A 1 -8.31 10.88 -8.19
C LEU A 1 -8.16 10.41 -6.74
N SER A 2 -7.20 10.94 -5.98
CA SER A 2 -6.87 10.54 -4.60
C SER A 2 -7.86 11.02 -3.53
N GLY A 3 -9.03 11.56 -3.92
CA GLY A 3 -10.04 11.99 -2.97
C GLY A 3 -10.54 10.84 -2.11
N GLU A 4 -10.94 11.15 -0.89
CA GLU A 4 -11.42 10.18 0.08
C GLU A 4 -12.59 10.75 0.88
N LEU A 5 -13.59 9.91 1.13
CA LEU A 5 -14.60 10.19 2.16
C LEU A 5 -14.07 9.66 3.50
N ARG A 6 -13.98 10.52 4.51
CA ARG A 6 -13.58 10.17 5.88
C ARG A 6 -14.66 10.57 6.86
N PHE A 7 -14.67 9.93 8.01
CA PHE A 7 -15.48 10.36 9.14
C PHE A 7 -14.62 10.96 10.22
N ARG A 8 -15.12 12.00 10.88
CA ARG A 8 -14.50 12.64 12.04
C ARG A 8 -15.38 12.47 13.26
N LEU A 9 -14.76 12.11 14.37
CA LEU A 9 -15.36 12.07 15.70
C LEU A 9 -15.28 13.46 16.31
N THR A 10 -16.42 14.04 16.65
CA THR A 10 -16.53 15.36 17.27
C THR A 10 -16.96 15.24 18.73
N ALA A 11 -16.53 16.19 19.57
CA ALA A 11 -16.87 16.20 20.99
C ALA A 11 -18.35 16.55 21.27
N SER A 12 -19.06 17.09 20.29
CA SER A 12 -20.45 17.51 20.42
C SER A 12 -21.22 17.36 19.12
N ARG A 13 -22.55 17.55 19.19
CA ARG A 13 -23.46 17.59 18.03
C ARG A 13 -23.44 18.94 17.28
N ASN A 14 -22.72 19.95 17.79
CA ASN A 14 -22.61 21.24 17.12
C ASN A 14 -21.71 21.12 15.86
N PRO A 15 -22.21 21.43 14.65
CA PRO A 15 -21.41 21.38 13.42
C PRO A 15 -20.14 22.23 13.46
N ALA A 16 -20.13 23.32 14.24
CA ALA A 16 -18.95 24.17 14.42
C ALA A 16 -17.76 23.43 15.08
N SER A 17 -17.99 22.28 15.70
CA SER A 17 -16.92 21.44 16.25
C SER A 17 -16.21 20.56 15.22
N PHE A 18 -16.70 20.48 13.99
CA PHE A 18 -16.14 19.62 12.94
C PHE A 18 -14.66 19.88 12.63
N PRO A 19 -14.16 21.13 12.50
CA PRO A 19 -12.74 21.38 12.24
C PRO A 19 -11.81 20.81 13.32
N PHE A 20 -12.28 20.73 14.56
CA PHE A 20 -11.54 20.24 15.73
C PHE A 20 -11.74 18.75 15.99
N GLY A 21 -12.55 18.06 15.20
CA GLY A 21 -12.77 16.62 15.34
C GLY A 21 -11.50 15.81 15.01
N LEU A 22 -11.46 14.55 15.42
CA LEU A 22 -10.38 13.63 15.04
C LEU A 22 -10.87 12.67 13.97
N ASP A 23 -10.02 12.30 13.02
CA ASP A 23 -10.37 11.26 12.05
C ASP A 23 -10.75 9.97 12.80
N LEU A 24 -11.83 9.32 12.37
CA LEU A 24 -12.20 7.99 12.84
C LEU A 24 -11.08 7.02 12.46
N MET A 25 -10.45 6.40 13.44
CA MET A 25 -9.33 5.49 13.21
C MET A 25 -9.80 4.06 13.01
N THR A 26 -9.15 3.33 12.11
CA THR A 26 -9.28 1.88 11.98
C THR A 26 -8.57 1.17 13.15
N LYS A 27 -8.83 -0.13 13.36
CA LYS A 27 -8.05 -0.97 14.30
C LYS A 27 -6.55 -1.02 13.99
N ARG A 28 -6.15 -0.58 12.79
CA ARG A 28 -4.75 -0.47 12.36
C ARG A 28 -4.10 0.83 12.83
N GLY A 29 -4.85 1.79 13.37
CA GLY A 29 -4.34 3.11 13.76
C GLY A 29 -4.06 4.03 12.58
N VAL A 30 -4.77 3.84 11.47
CA VAL A 30 -4.81 4.77 10.31
C VAL A 30 -6.24 5.28 10.12
N PRO A 31 -6.44 6.49 9.56
CA PRO A 31 -7.77 7.02 9.28
C PRO A 31 -8.62 6.04 8.48
N TRP A 32 -9.88 5.90 8.88
CA TRP A 32 -10.90 5.20 8.11
C TRP A 32 -11.27 6.09 6.92
N SER A 33 -11.25 5.50 5.73
CA SER A 33 -11.61 6.21 4.50
C SER A 33 -12.33 5.31 3.50
N VAL A 34 -13.09 5.94 2.61
CA VAL A 34 -13.64 5.33 1.38
C VAL A 34 -13.02 6.08 0.19
N PRO A 35 -12.21 5.40 -0.65
CA PRO A 35 -11.62 6.04 -1.82
C PRO A 35 -12.68 6.56 -2.80
N LEU A 36 -12.40 7.69 -3.46
CA LEU A 36 -13.30 8.31 -4.44
C LEU A 36 -13.78 7.34 -5.55
N PRO A 37 -12.95 6.44 -6.11
CA PRO A 37 -13.44 5.43 -7.08
C PRO A 37 -14.55 4.53 -6.54
N VAL A 38 -14.51 4.21 -5.24
CA VAL A 38 -15.54 3.42 -4.56
C VAL A 38 -16.82 4.24 -4.42
N VAL A 39 -16.71 5.51 -4.00
CA VAL A 39 -17.84 6.46 -3.94
C VAL A 39 -18.48 6.65 -5.32
N ALA A 40 -17.66 6.77 -6.37
CA ALA A 40 -18.09 7.06 -7.73
C ALA A 40 -18.88 5.90 -8.37
N GLY A 41 -18.44 4.66 -8.13
CA GLY A 41 -18.98 3.46 -8.78
C GLY A 41 -20.00 2.67 -7.97
N ASN A 42 -20.02 2.75 -6.64
CA ASN A 42 -20.97 1.99 -5.83
C ASN A 42 -22.30 2.73 -5.69
N ARG A 43 -23.39 2.05 -6.06
CA ARG A 43 -24.77 2.58 -6.02
C ARG A 43 -25.20 3.03 -4.63
N SER A 44 -24.72 2.38 -3.57
CA SER A 44 -25.02 2.77 -2.17
C SER A 44 -24.51 4.17 -1.82
N PHE A 45 -23.53 4.71 -2.56
CA PHE A 45 -23.04 6.07 -2.40
C PHE A 45 -23.69 7.08 -3.35
N ALA A 46 -24.77 6.72 -4.04
CA ALA A 46 -25.45 7.65 -4.95
C ALA A 46 -25.87 8.98 -4.30
N PRO A 47 -26.40 9.02 -3.06
CA PRO A 47 -26.70 10.28 -2.38
C PRO A 47 -25.45 11.11 -2.10
N ILE A 48 -24.38 10.50 -1.60
CA ILE A 48 -23.10 11.19 -1.34
C ILE A 48 -22.54 11.75 -2.64
N ARG A 49 -22.55 10.97 -3.72
CA ARG A 49 -22.10 11.40 -5.03
C ARG A 49 -22.86 12.62 -5.52
N HIS A 50 -24.19 12.65 -5.38
CA HIS A 50 -25.00 13.80 -5.77
C HIS A 50 -24.65 15.07 -4.98
N ILE A 51 -24.41 14.93 -3.67
CA ILE A 51 -23.95 16.05 -2.84
C ILE A 51 -22.61 16.58 -3.37
N LEU A 52 -21.63 15.69 -3.58
CA LEU A 52 -20.28 16.06 -4.01
C LEU A 52 -20.24 16.73 -5.40
N THR A 53 -21.10 16.32 -6.34
CA THR A 53 -21.06 16.82 -7.73
C THR A 53 -22.06 17.92 -8.04
N THR A 54 -23.23 17.92 -7.41
CA THR A 54 -24.36 18.76 -7.83
C THR A 54 -24.73 19.79 -6.78
N VAL A 55 -24.75 19.41 -5.50
CA VAL A 55 -25.16 20.31 -4.41
C VAL A 55 -24.00 21.20 -4.00
N ASP A 56 -22.90 20.60 -3.54
CA ASP A 56 -21.75 21.33 -3.02
C ASP A 56 -20.69 21.59 -4.11
N ALA A 57 -20.75 20.87 -5.22
CA ALA A 57 -19.82 20.94 -6.37
C ALA A 57 -18.33 20.84 -6.00
N THR A 58 -18.01 20.26 -4.84
CA THR A 58 -16.65 20.04 -4.33
C THR A 58 -15.81 19.09 -5.19
N VAL A 59 -16.45 18.22 -5.98
CA VAL A 59 -15.79 17.31 -6.92
C VAL A 59 -16.36 17.53 -8.32
N PRO A 60 -15.54 17.98 -9.30
CA PRO A 60 -16.01 18.14 -10.66
C PRO A 60 -16.56 16.84 -11.25
N GLN A 61 -17.64 16.92 -12.04
CA GLN A 61 -18.28 15.75 -12.64
C GLN A 61 -17.29 14.90 -13.45
N GLN A 62 -16.38 15.54 -14.20
CA GLN A 62 -15.32 14.87 -14.94
C GLN A 62 -14.42 13.99 -14.04
N VAL A 63 -14.04 14.47 -12.85
CA VAL A 63 -13.24 13.69 -11.90
C VAL A 63 -14.03 12.50 -11.38
N MET A 64 -15.33 12.69 -11.11
CA MET A 64 -16.23 11.62 -10.68
C MET A 64 -16.40 10.54 -11.76
N ASP A 65 -16.47 10.94 -13.04
CA ASP A 65 -16.60 10.01 -14.15
C ASP A 65 -15.31 9.21 -14.38
N ILE A 66 -14.14 9.85 -14.31
CA ILE A 66 -12.85 9.15 -14.34
C ILE A 66 -12.74 8.17 -13.15
N ALA A 67 -13.08 8.62 -11.94
CA ALA A 67 -13.06 7.77 -10.75
C ALA A 67 -14.01 6.56 -10.90
N ARG A 68 -15.19 6.75 -11.50
CA ARG A 68 -16.14 5.69 -11.79
C ARG A 68 -15.55 4.68 -12.78
N ASN A 69 -14.79 5.09 -13.79
CA ASN A 69 -14.16 4.14 -14.71
C ASN A 69 -13.15 3.20 -14.02
N HIS A 70 -12.63 3.62 -12.86
CA HIS A 70 -11.75 2.83 -12.01
C HIS A 70 -12.47 2.16 -10.83
N HIS A 71 -13.80 2.02 -10.88
CA HIS A 71 -14.56 1.28 -9.87
C HIS A 71 -14.28 -0.23 -9.96
N GLN A 72 -13.15 -0.67 -9.43
CA GLN A 72 -13.04 -2.09 -9.08
C GLN A 72 -13.90 -2.35 -7.84
N LYS A 73 -14.44 -3.57 -7.69
CA LYS A 73 -15.18 -4.02 -6.50
C LYS A 73 -14.25 -4.13 -5.28
N SER A 74 -13.58 -3.04 -4.91
CA SER A 74 -12.90 -2.88 -3.64
C SER A 74 -13.97 -2.87 -2.55
N HIS A 75 -13.79 -3.74 -1.56
CA HIS A 75 -14.70 -3.80 -0.43
C HIS A 75 -14.43 -2.55 0.42
N SER A 76 -15.46 -1.73 0.67
CA SER A 76 -15.37 -0.57 1.54
C SER A 76 -15.17 -0.99 2.99
N GLY A 77 -14.33 -0.28 3.74
CA GLY A 77 -14.23 -0.43 5.19
C GLY A 77 -13.56 -1.73 5.67
N ASP A 78 -13.44 -1.84 7.00
CA ASP A 78 -12.42 -2.58 7.78
C ASP A 78 -12.33 -4.11 7.65
N VAL A 79 -12.25 -4.70 6.46
CA VAL A 79 -11.92 -6.14 6.34
C VAL A 79 -10.86 -6.51 5.29
N ALA A 80 -10.55 -5.69 4.28
CA ALA A 80 -9.39 -5.97 3.41
C ALA A 80 -8.94 -4.79 2.53
N GLY A 81 -8.04 -3.95 3.05
CA GLY A 81 -6.92 -3.39 2.30
C GLY A 81 -7.22 -2.76 0.93
N THR A 82 -7.96 -1.67 0.87
CA THR A 82 -7.86 -0.80 -0.30
C THR A 82 -6.56 -0.02 -0.19
N ARG A 83 -5.43 -0.65 -0.56
CA ARG A 83 -4.10 -0.04 -0.69
C ARG A 83 -4.08 0.91 -1.89
N HIS A 84 -4.95 1.92 -1.83
CA HIS A 84 -5.05 3.05 -2.76
C HIS A 84 -4.02 4.07 -2.34
N LEU A 85 -2.82 3.94 -2.89
CA LEU A 85 -1.67 4.75 -2.51
C LEU A 85 -1.47 5.84 -3.57
N TYR A 86 -1.37 7.09 -3.14
CA TYR A 86 -1.10 8.23 -4.01
C TYR A 86 0.20 8.96 -3.65
N ALA A 87 0.79 8.67 -2.50
CA ALA A 87 2.05 9.27 -2.06
C ALA A 87 2.99 8.24 -1.45
N PHE A 88 4.29 8.55 -1.46
CA PHE A 88 5.24 7.90 -0.58
C PHE A 88 4.89 8.19 0.89
N PHE A 89 5.40 7.34 1.79
CA PHE A 89 5.15 7.39 3.23
C PHE A 89 3.69 7.16 3.65
N GLN A 90 2.76 7.03 2.70
CA GLN A 90 1.38 6.64 2.98
C GLN A 90 1.34 5.21 3.55
N PRO A 91 0.72 5.02 4.73
CA PRO A 91 0.73 3.74 5.42
C PRO A 91 -0.21 2.71 4.78
N PHE A 92 0.22 1.45 4.77
CA PHE A 92 -0.58 0.28 4.40
C PHE A 92 -0.21 -0.94 5.25
N ASP A 93 -1.16 -1.86 5.43
CA ASP A 93 -0.89 -3.13 6.09
C ASP A 93 -0.34 -4.20 5.13
N LEU A 94 0.56 -5.00 5.67
CA LEU A 94 1.19 -6.13 5.02
C LEU A 94 1.14 -7.34 5.94
N ALA A 95 0.29 -8.31 5.61
CA ALA A 95 0.34 -9.64 6.22
C ALA A 95 1.58 -10.39 5.69
N LEU A 96 2.44 -10.83 6.60
CA LEU A 96 3.75 -11.42 6.28
C LEU A 96 3.63 -12.80 5.64
N ASP A 97 2.51 -13.49 5.87
CA ASP A 97 2.25 -14.83 5.36
C ASP A 97 1.48 -14.88 4.04
N ARG A 98 1.16 -13.72 3.44
CA ARG A 98 0.47 -13.66 2.15
C ARG A 98 1.44 -13.69 0.97
N ASN A 99 1.13 -14.56 0.02
CA ASN A 99 1.89 -14.73 -1.22
C ASN A 99 1.68 -13.61 -2.24
N TYR A 100 0.57 -12.90 -2.16
CA TYR A 100 0.20 -11.85 -3.09
C TYR A 100 -0.52 -10.71 -2.38
N VAL A 101 -0.18 -9.50 -2.83
CA VAL A 101 -0.60 -8.24 -2.21
C VAL A 101 -1.00 -7.30 -3.34
N ALA A 102 -2.31 -7.06 -3.49
CA ALA A 102 -2.85 -6.16 -4.51
C ALA A 102 -2.76 -4.70 -4.08
N PHE A 103 -2.31 -3.82 -4.98
CA PHE A 103 -2.20 -2.38 -4.80
C PHE A 103 -2.93 -1.64 -5.92
N ALA A 104 -3.45 -0.47 -5.58
CA ALA A 104 -3.96 0.52 -6.51
C ALA A 104 -3.14 1.81 -6.32
N PHE A 105 -2.38 2.20 -7.33
CA PHE A 105 -1.61 3.44 -7.30
C PHE A 105 -2.38 4.54 -8.02
N VAL A 106 -2.76 5.57 -7.29
CA VAL A 106 -3.70 6.59 -7.75
C VAL A 106 -2.93 7.78 -8.31
N GLY A 107 -2.98 7.94 -9.63
CA GLY A 107 -2.42 9.10 -10.32
C GLY A 107 -3.45 10.22 -10.50
N LYS A 108 -3.04 11.23 -11.27
CA LYS A 108 -3.89 12.37 -11.64
C LYS A 108 -5.15 11.94 -12.40
N GLU A 109 -4.95 11.16 -13.47
CA GLU A 109 -6.00 10.81 -14.44
C GLU A 109 -6.25 9.30 -14.56
N SER A 110 -5.42 8.47 -13.93
CA SER A 110 -5.58 7.02 -13.98
C SER A 110 -5.21 6.35 -12.65
N ILE A 111 -5.68 5.12 -12.48
CA ILE A 111 -5.28 4.25 -11.36
C ILE A 111 -4.58 3.02 -11.92
N ALA A 112 -3.33 2.83 -11.51
CA ALA A 112 -2.52 1.68 -11.90
C ALA A 112 -2.67 0.56 -10.87
N TYR A 113 -3.12 -0.61 -11.31
CA TYR A 113 -3.29 -1.78 -10.45
C TYR A 113 -2.12 -2.74 -10.61
N THR A 114 -1.65 -3.32 -9.52
CA THR A 114 -0.65 -4.38 -9.57
C THR A 114 -0.79 -5.34 -8.40
N THR A 115 -0.27 -6.55 -8.57
CA THR A 115 -0.09 -7.51 -7.49
C THR A 115 1.38 -7.78 -7.28
N LEU A 116 1.89 -7.38 -6.13
CA LEU A 116 3.24 -7.72 -5.71
C LEU A 116 3.21 -9.08 -5.02
N GLN A 117 4.10 -9.96 -5.47
CA GLN A 117 4.22 -11.32 -4.93
C GLN A 117 5.39 -11.41 -3.97
N HIS A 118 5.22 -12.29 -2.98
CA HIS A 118 6.31 -12.78 -2.13
C HIS A 118 7.12 -11.64 -1.49
N ILE A 119 6.44 -10.58 -1.04
CA ILE A 119 7.08 -9.38 -0.48
C ILE A 119 7.92 -9.75 0.76
N ALA A 120 7.31 -10.45 1.70
CA ALA A 120 7.93 -10.88 2.97
C ALA A 120 8.48 -12.32 2.91
N SER A 121 8.56 -12.90 1.72
CA SER A 121 9.10 -14.25 1.51
C SER A 121 10.49 -14.16 0.88
N PHE A 122 11.26 -15.24 0.99
CA PHE A 122 12.56 -15.33 0.34
C PHE A 122 12.74 -16.65 -0.38
N GLN A 123 13.64 -16.65 -1.38
CA GLN A 123 13.95 -17.83 -2.17
C GLN A 123 15.31 -18.38 -1.77
N THR A 124 15.39 -19.70 -1.66
CA THR A 124 16.67 -20.41 -1.59
C THR A 124 16.76 -21.37 -2.76
N ARG A 125 17.98 -21.57 -3.25
CA ARG A 125 18.26 -22.55 -4.30
C ARG A 125 19.36 -23.48 -3.81
N ARG A 126 19.03 -24.75 -3.63
CA ARG A 126 20.02 -25.81 -3.45
C ARG A 126 20.54 -26.24 -4.83
N ASN A 127 21.80 -26.65 -4.91
CA ASN A 127 22.41 -27.07 -6.18
C ASN A 127 21.57 -28.18 -6.83
N GLY A 128 21.22 -28.00 -8.11
CA GLY A 128 20.43 -28.97 -8.89
C GLY A 128 18.91 -28.92 -8.68
N GLU A 129 18.41 -28.16 -7.71
CA GLU A 129 16.97 -28.10 -7.39
C GLU A 129 16.30 -26.81 -7.91
N ALA A 130 14.98 -26.89 -8.08
CA ALA A 130 14.14 -25.72 -8.36
C ALA A 130 14.19 -24.73 -7.17
N PRO A 131 14.09 -23.41 -7.41
CA PRO A 131 14.04 -22.43 -6.33
C PRO A 131 12.84 -22.70 -5.41
N GLN A 132 13.09 -22.84 -4.12
CA GLN A 132 12.05 -23.01 -3.12
C GLN A 132 11.79 -21.67 -2.41
N LEU A 133 10.53 -21.34 -2.26
CA LEU A 133 10.08 -20.13 -1.60
C LEU A 133 9.71 -20.43 -0.14
N TYR A 134 10.15 -19.57 0.76
CA TYR A 134 9.87 -19.67 2.17
C TYR A 134 9.29 -18.39 2.74
N THR A 135 8.37 -18.57 3.68
CA THR A 135 7.65 -17.51 4.37
C THR A 135 7.88 -17.68 5.87
N PRO A 136 8.95 -17.07 6.43
CA PRO A 136 9.43 -17.36 7.79
C PRO A 136 8.55 -16.83 8.90
N PHE A 137 7.77 -15.77 8.64
CA PHE A 137 7.00 -15.08 9.66
C PHE A 137 5.52 -14.99 9.26
N SER A 138 4.67 -15.06 10.27
CA SER A 138 3.27 -14.67 10.24
C SER A 138 3.08 -13.40 11.07
N GLY A 139 1.91 -12.78 10.95
CA GLY A 139 1.61 -11.50 11.57
C GLY A 139 1.37 -10.40 10.55
N THR A 140 0.91 -9.25 11.02
CA THR A 140 0.62 -8.09 10.17
C THR A 140 1.43 -6.89 10.63
N VAL A 141 2.12 -6.27 9.69
CA VAL A 141 2.88 -5.04 9.92
C VAL A 141 2.25 -3.87 9.17
N LEU A 142 2.32 -2.69 9.76
CA LEU A 142 2.05 -1.44 9.05
C LEU A 142 3.36 -0.98 8.40
N CYS A 143 3.31 -0.68 7.12
CA CYS A 143 4.46 -0.28 6.32
C CYS A 143 4.13 0.95 5.49
N CYS A 144 5.14 1.53 4.85
CA CYS A 144 4.96 2.47 3.76
C CYS A 144 5.98 2.23 2.65
N PHE A 145 5.70 2.75 1.46
CA PHE A 145 6.71 2.84 0.41
C PHE A 145 7.51 4.12 0.60
N GLU A 146 8.79 4.07 0.28
CA GLU A 146 9.66 5.26 0.22
C GLU A 146 10.60 5.19 -0.99
N PRO A 147 11.04 6.35 -1.52
CA PRO A 147 12.07 6.38 -2.53
C PRO A 147 13.41 5.94 -1.91
N SER A 148 14.18 5.12 -2.63
CA SER A 148 15.48 4.67 -2.17
C SER A 148 16.50 5.80 -2.12
N SER A 149 17.16 5.95 -0.97
CA SER A 149 18.37 6.79 -0.80
C SER A 149 19.68 6.00 -0.87
N LEU A 150 19.63 4.69 -1.10
CA LEU A 150 20.82 3.82 -1.17
C LEU A 150 21.74 4.21 -2.35
N PRO A 151 23.07 4.31 -2.16
CA PRO A 151 24.00 4.74 -3.20
C PRO A 151 23.93 3.92 -4.51
N GLU A 152 23.72 2.61 -4.42
CA GLU A 152 23.59 1.70 -5.56
C GLU A 152 22.34 1.95 -6.42
N HIS A 153 21.38 2.71 -5.89
CA HIS A 153 20.14 3.11 -6.56
C HIS A 153 20.19 4.56 -7.06
N SER A 154 21.34 5.23 -6.96
CA SER A 154 21.51 6.60 -7.46
C SER A 154 21.09 6.72 -8.93
N GLY A 155 20.31 7.76 -9.23
CA GLY A 155 19.76 8.03 -10.56
C GLY A 155 18.63 7.11 -11.01
N LYS A 156 18.13 6.21 -10.15
CA LYS A 156 17.05 5.27 -10.47
C LYS A 156 15.80 5.52 -9.64
N ARG A 157 14.63 5.20 -10.21
CA ARG A 157 13.36 5.19 -9.48
C ARG A 157 13.16 3.84 -8.80
N VAL A 158 13.77 3.68 -7.63
CA VAL A 158 13.68 2.45 -6.83
C VAL A 158 12.85 2.70 -5.58
N ALA A 159 11.76 1.94 -5.42
CA ALA A 159 10.93 1.97 -4.22
C ALA A 159 11.41 0.91 -3.21
N LEU A 160 11.46 1.30 -1.95
CA LEU A 160 11.70 0.44 -0.78
C LEU A 160 10.42 0.32 0.03
N ILE A 161 10.38 -0.65 0.95
CA ILE A 161 9.33 -0.76 1.97
C ILE A 161 9.97 -0.48 3.33
N ARG A 162 9.44 0.49 4.08
CA ARG A 162 9.78 0.71 5.49
C ARG A 162 8.70 0.11 6.37
N VAL A 163 9.13 -0.58 7.41
CA VAL A 163 8.26 -1.11 8.46
C VAL A 163 8.02 0.00 9.47
N LEU A 164 6.77 0.42 9.62
CA LEU A 164 6.38 1.45 10.58
C LEU A 164 6.21 0.86 11.96
N ARG A 165 5.53 -0.29 12.09
CA ARG A 165 5.37 -1.06 13.34
C ARG A 165 4.61 -2.37 13.10
N ALA A 166 4.67 -3.29 14.06
CA ALA A 166 3.74 -4.42 14.12
C ALA A 166 2.34 -3.97 14.57
N LEU A 167 1.30 -4.68 14.12
CA LEU A 167 -0.05 -4.46 14.63
C LEU A 167 -0.28 -5.28 15.90
N ALA A 168 -0.73 -4.62 16.98
CA ALA A 168 -0.89 -5.25 18.29
C ALA A 168 -1.85 -6.45 18.28
N TRP A 169 -2.87 -6.44 17.41
CA TRP A 169 -3.86 -7.53 17.29
C TRP A 169 -3.35 -8.74 16.49
N ASP A 170 -2.25 -8.62 15.75
CA ASP A 170 -1.63 -9.70 14.99
C ASP A 170 -0.10 -9.53 14.94
N PRO A 171 0.58 -9.79 16.08
CA PRO A 171 2.01 -9.56 16.21
C PRO A 171 2.82 -10.51 15.32
N ILE A 172 4.05 -10.07 15.01
CA ILE A 172 5.03 -10.88 14.27
C ILE A 172 5.38 -12.12 15.09
N ARG A 173 5.36 -13.28 14.43
CA ARG A 173 5.72 -14.57 15.04
C ARG A 173 6.31 -15.51 13.98
N PRO A 174 7.08 -16.53 14.37
CA PRO A 174 7.48 -17.59 13.45
C PRO A 174 6.25 -18.21 12.79
N ASN A 175 6.33 -18.43 11.48
CA ASN A 175 5.28 -19.13 10.75
C ASN A 175 5.32 -20.63 11.13
N PRO A 176 4.23 -21.21 11.67
CA PRO A 176 4.23 -22.62 12.10
C PRO A 176 4.44 -23.59 10.93
N SER A 177 4.13 -23.19 9.70
CA SER A 177 4.35 -23.99 8.49
C SER A 177 5.76 -23.84 7.91
N TYR A 178 6.65 -23.10 8.58
CA TYR A 178 8.01 -22.89 8.12
C TYR A 178 8.87 -24.14 8.29
N ASN A 179 9.37 -24.67 7.18
CA ASN A 179 10.26 -25.83 7.12
C ASN A 179 11.58 -25.52 6.40
N GLY A 180 11.95 -24.24 6.33
CA GLY A 180 13.13 -23.77 5.63
C GLY A 180 14.41 -23.80 6.47
N PRO A 181 15.52 -23.30 5.90
CA PRO A 181 16.79 -23.19 6.62
C PRO A 181 16.70 -22.22 7.81
N PRO A 182 17.72 -22.13 8.68
CA PRO A 182 17.75 -21.10 9.71
C PRO A 182 17.51 -19.70 9.13
N VAL A 183 16.55 -18.97 9.70
CA VAL A 183 16.17 -17.62 9.26
C VAL A 183 17.19 -16.63 9.82
N PRO A 184 17.90 -15.87 8.97
CA PRO A 184 18.77 -14.80 9.45
C PRO A 184 17.97 -13.77 10.27
N PRO A 185 18.48 -13.30 11.43
CA PRO A 185 17.77 -12.34 12.27
C PRO A 185 17.37 -11.06 11.54
N GLU A 186 18.15 -10.64 10.54
CA GLU A 186 17.91 -9.43 9.75
C GLU A 186 16.65 -9.54 8.89
N LEU A 187 16.14 -10.74 8.63
CA LEU A 187 14.88 -10.93 7.90
C LEU A 187 13.64 -10.72 8.76
N CYS A 188 13.79 -10.69 10.09
CA CYS A 188 12.69 -10.37 10.99
C CYS A 188 12.33 -8.88 10.80
N PRO A 189 11.09 -8.54 10.43
CA PRO A 189 10.71 -7.14 10.27
C PRO A 189 10.83 -6.36 11.58
N GLN A 190 11.53 -5.22 11.55
CA GLN A 190 11.76 -4.36 12.71
C GLN A 190 11.16 -2.98 12.50
N GLU A 191 10.55 -2.43 13.55
CA GLU A 191 10.00 -1.07 13.54
C GLU A 191 11.07 -0.03 13.18
N GLY A 192 10.69 0.89 12.29
CA GLY A 192 11.55 1.93 11.77
C GLY A 192 12.57 1.46 10.74
N GLN A 193 12.73 0.16 10.48
CA GLN A 193 13.72 -0.38 9.54
C GLN A 193 13.13 -0.68 8.17
N LEU A 194 14.01 -0.83 7.17
CA LEU A 194 13.61 -1.34 5.86
C LEU A 194 13.20 -2.81 5.97
N LEU A 195 12.16 -3.19 5.23
CA LEU A 195 11.79 -4.59 5.10
C LEU A 195 12.90 -5.33 4.36
N MET A 196 13.46 -6.34 5.00
CA MET A 196 14.54 -7.15 4.43
C MET A 196 14.00 -8.37 3.69
N THR A 197 14.73 -8.81 2.68
CA THR A 197 14.49 -10.04 1.92
C THR A 197 15.82 -10.75 1.67
N ARG A 198 15.77 -12.02 1.27
CA ARG A 198 16.96 -12.79 0.89
C ARG A 198 16.88 -13.17 -0.58
N ARG A 199 17.91 -12.81 -1.34
CA ARG A 199 18.11 -13.28 -2.72
C ARG A 199 19.53 -13.77 -2.88
N PHE A 200 19.70 -14.91 -3.56
CA PHE A 200 21.01 -15.53 -3.78
C PHE A 200 21.84 -15.61 -2.49
N TRP A 201 21.20 -16.04 -1.40
CA TRP A 201 21.79 -16.17 -0.06
C TRP A 201 22.18 -14.88 0.66
N LYS A 202 22.13 -13.72 0.00
CA LYS A 202 22.40 -12.40 0.60
C LYS A 202 21.13 -11.74 1.10
N SER A 203 21.14 -11.31 2.37
CA SER A 203 20.10 -10.44 2.94
C SER A 203 20.27 -9.01 2.40
N GLN A 204 19.18 -8.41 1.94
CA GLN A 204 19.16 -7.04 1.41
C GLN A 204 17.77 -6.42 1.60
N ALA A 205 17.68 -5.09 1.53
CA ALA A 205 16.39 -4.42 1.55
C ALA A 205 15.51 -4.89 0.38
N TRP A 206 14.21 -5.04 0.63
CA TRP A 206 13.25 -5.19 -0.44
C TRP A 206 13.29 -3.93 -1.30
N ALA A 207 13.63 -4.11 -2.58
CA ALA A 207 13.74 -3.03 -3.54
C ALA A 207 13.06 -3.40 -4.85
N ARG A 208 12.40 -2.42 -5.47
CA ARG A 208 11.83 -2.54 -6.82
C ARG A 208 12.15 -1.31 -7.65
N ASP A 209 12.92 -1.54 -8.70
CA ASP A 209 13.16 -0.59 -9.77
C ASP A 209 11.95 -0.58 -10.71
N VAL A 210 11.27 0.57 -10.79
CA VAL A 210 10.02 0.73 -11.56
C VAL A 210 10.29 0.87 -13.06
N ASP A 211 11.52 1.22 -13.44
CA ASP A 211 11.96 1.43 -14.83
C ASP A 211 12.68 0.21 -15.40
N LYS A 212 12.92 -0.82 -14.58
CA LYS A 212 13.60 -2.03 -15.03
C LYS A 212 12.83 -2.72 -16.15
N HIS A 213 13.45 -2.78 -17.33
CA HIS A 213 12.98 -3.58 -18.45
C HIS A 213 13.20 -5.07 -18.16
N SER A 214 12.16 -5.88 -18.37
CA SER A 214 12.20 -7.34 -18.25
C SER A 214 11.79 -7.94 -19.58
N SER A 215 12.67 -8.73 -20.19
CA SER A 215 12.48 -9.31 -21.53
C SER A 215 11.53 -10.49 -21.59
N LYS A 216 11.02 -10.98 -20.44
CA LYS A 216 10.20 -12.21 -20.36
C LYS A 216 8.89 -12.08 -19.56
N LEU A 217 8.69 -10.99 -18.81
CA LEU A 217 7.48 -10.76 -18.00
C LEU A 217 7.27 -9.27 -17.77
N GLU A 218 6.01 -8.81 -17.78
CA GLU A 218 5.65 -7.44 -17.43
C GLU A 218 6.21 -7.06 -16.04
N ASN A 219 6.87 -5.90 -15.95
CA ASN A 219 7.40 -5.41 -14.69
C ASN A 219 6.24 -5.01 -13.78
N ARG A 220 5.86 -5.90 -12.85
CA ARG A 220 4.80 -5.65 -11.87
C ARG A 220 5.06 -4.43 -10.98
N ALA A 221 6.31 -3.96 -10.89
CA ALA A 221 6.64 -2.74 -10.16
C ALA A 221 6.40 -1.46 -10.95
N LYS A 222 6.10 -1.53 -12.26
CA LYS A 222 5.85 -0.34 -13.10
C LYS A 222 4.75 0.56 -12.53
N ALA A 223 3.71 -0.03 -11.94
CA ALA A 223 2.62 0.71 -11.30
C ALA A 223 3.07 1.55 -10.09
N LEU A 224 4.15 1.19 -9.40
CA LEU A 224 4.73 2.02 -8.32
C LEU A 224 5.32 3.32 -8.86
N GLY A 225 5.62 3.39 -10.17
CA GLY A 225 6.06 4.59 -10.87
C GLY A 225 5.14 5.78 -10.63
N THR A 226 3.84 5.54 -10.47
CA THR A 226 2.84 6.56 -10.14
C THR A 226 3.18 7.33 -8.86
N LEU A 227 3.78 6.69 -7.85
CA LEU A 227 4.20 7.41 -6.63
C LEU A 227 5.34 8.40 -6.90
N PHE A 228 6.28 8.03 -7.78
CA PHE A 228 7.34 8.93 -8.22
C PHE A 228 6.80 10.08 -9.06
N ASP A 229 5.89 9.79 -9.98
CA ASP A 229 5.27 10.79 -10.84
C ASP A 229 4.48 11.81 -10.00
N ASN A 230 3.71 11.33 -9.03
CA ASN A 230 2.99 12.18 -8.06
C ASN A 230 3.95 12.98 -7.19
N ALA A 231 5.02 12.37 -6.67
CA ALA A 231 6.00 13.09 -5.84
C ALA A 231 6.72 14.21 -6.62
N ARG A 232 6.91 14.03 -7.94
CA ARG A 232 7.46 15.04 -8.83
C ARG A 232 6.47 16.17 -9.12
N GLU A 233 5.19 15.84 -9.30
CA GLU A 233 4.14 16.83 -9.64
C GLU A 233 3.65 17.62 -8.40
N TYR A 234 3.51 16.96 -7.26
CA TYR A 234 2.86 17.51 -6.05
C TYR A 234 3.79 17.64 -4.83
N GLY A 235 5.05 17.20 -4.95
CA GLY A 235 5.97 17.07 -3.81
C GLY A 235 5.77 15.78 -3.02
N SER A 236 6.74 15.44 -2.18
CA SER A 236 6.58 14.35 -1.22
C SER A 236 5.81 14.86 -0.01
N SER A 237 4.66 14.25 0.31
CA SER A 237 3.99 14.51 1.58
C SER A 237 4.88 14.05 2.71
N THR A 238 5.39 15.00 3.49
CA THR A 238 6.17 14.79 4.73
C THR A 238 5.30 14.25 5.85
#